data_AF-A0A3N5KA80-F1
#
_entry.id   AF-A0A3N5KA80-F1
#
_cell.length_a   1.000
_cell.length_b   1.000
_cell.length_c   1.000
_cell.angle_alpha   90.00
_cell.angle_beta   90.00
_cell.angle_gamma   90.00
#
_symmetry.space_group_name_H-M   'P 1'
#
loop_
_entity.id
_entity.type
_entity.pdbx_description
1 polymer ?
#
loop_
_entity_poly.entity_id
_entity_poly.type
_entity_poly.pdbx_seq_one_letter_code
_entity_poly.pdbx_strand_id
1 'polypeptide(L)'
;MPDSLAGIVLAAGGGTRLLPLTRVRPKALCPVGEVPLVDRSLELLSGVLGRASPDQVAVNLHHGRAPLEDHLAGRVHLSPEETLLGTAGAVGRLRIWVSGRDAVVLNADHVSGVDLAAAVDTWDRQRVRLVVAGSASDLDPALRLCAAL
;
A
#
# COMPACT_ATOMS: atom_id res chain seq x y z
N MET A 1 8.55 7.32 17.98
CA MET A 1 7.12 7.69 18.03
C MET A 1 6.39 6.96 16.90
N PRO A 2 5.93 5.72 17.13
CA PRO A 2 5.08 4.99 16.17
C PRO A 2 3.69 5.65 15.97
N ASP A 3 3.26 6.51 16.90
CA ASP A 3 1.93 7.16 16.86
C ASP A 3 1.79 8.25 15.78
N SER A 4 2.87 8.63 15.09
CA SER A 4 2.85 9.62 14.01
C SER A 4 2.88 9.04 12.59
N LEU A 5 2.84 7.71 12.43
CA LEU A 5 2.93 7.04 11.13
C LEU A 5 1.58 6.39 10.75
N ALA A 6 1.19 6.54 9.49
CA ALA A 6 0.01 5.92 8.90
C ALA A 6 0.42 4.99 7.75
N GLY A 7 -0.27 3.87 7.60
CA GLY A 7 -0.12 2.96 6.47
C GLY A 7 -1.26 3.13 5.46
N ILE A 8 -0.93 3.16 4.18
CA ILE A 8 -1.91 3.15 3.08
C ILE A 8 -1.57 1.98 2.17
N VAL A 9 -2.54 1.08 1.95
CA VAL A 9 -2.43 0.00 0.98
C VAL A 9 -3.33 0.29 -0.21
N LEU A 10 -2.74 0.33 -1.40
CA LEU A 10 -3.44 0.57 -2.65
C LEU A 10 -3.94 -0.76 -3.24
N ALA A 11 -5.24 -1.02 -3.14
CA ALA A 11 -5.87 -2.30 -3.52
C ALA A 11 -7.00 -2.16 -4.56
N ALA A 12 -7.31 -0.95 -5.02
CA ALA A 12 -8.41 -0.68 -5.94
C ALA A 12 -8.21 -1.19 -7.40
N GLY A 13 -7.01 -1.68 -7.75
CA GLY A 13 -6.64 -2.05 -9.12
C GLY A 13 -7.33 -3.31 -9.65
N GLY A 14 -7.83 -3.26 -10.89
CA GLY A 14 -8.59 -4.35 -11.51
C GLY A 14 -7.78 -5.58 -11.95
N GLY A 15 -6.44 -5.49 -12.01
CA GLY A 15 -5.58 -6.64 -12.32
C GLY A 15 -5.86 -7.29 -13.68
N THR A 16 -6.18 -6.48 -14.71
CA THR A 16 -6.61 -6.96 -16.03
C THR A 16 -5.57 -7.80 -16.77
N ARG A 17 -4.27 -7.61 -16.48
CA ARG A 17 -3.18 -8.44 -17.03
C ARG A 17 -3.20 -9.89 -16.54
N LEU A 18 -3.90 -10.17 -15.44
CA LEU A 18 -4.04 -11.50 -14.87
C LEU A 18 -5.36 -12.18 -15.27
N LEU A 19 -6.10 -11.61 -16.24
CA LEU A 19 -7.30 -12.27 -16.75
C LEU A 19 -6.94 -13.64 -17.37
N PRO A 20 -7.77 -14.68 -17.16
CA PRO A 20 -9.10 -14.63 -16.53
C PRO A 20 -9.11 -14.76 -15.00
N LEU A 21 -7.96 -14.94 -14.33
CA LEU A 21 -7.89 -15.21 -12.89
C LEU A 21 -8.59 -14.13 -12.05
N THR A 22 -8.41 -12.86 -12.43
CA THR A 22 -8.99 -11.72 -11.73
C THR A 22 -10.50 -11.54 -11.91
N ARG A 23 -11.16 -12.38 -12.73
CA ARG A 23 -12.64 -12.51 -12.73
C ARG A 23 -13.15 -13.31 -11.54
N VAL A 24 -12.36 -14.28 -11.07
CA VAL A 24 -12.75 -15.19 -9.97
C VAL A 24 -12.39 -14.57 -8.63
N ARG A 25 -11.25 -13.88 -8.55
CA ARG A 25 -10.74 -13.29 -7.30
C ARG A 25 -10.08 -11.94 -7.56
N PRO A 26 -10.37 -10.89 -6.77
CA PRO A 26 -9.68 -9.61 -6.90
C PRO A 26 -8.17 -9.80 -6.76
N LYS A 27 -7.36 -9.04 -7.53
CA LYS A 27 -5.89 -9.19 -7.53
C LYS A 27 -5.31 -9.10 -6.11
N ALA A 28 -5.79 -8.17 -5.31
CA ALA A 28 -5.36 -7.98 -3.92
C ALA A 28 -5.62 -9.20 -3.02
N LEU A 29 -6.57 -10.08 -3.37
CA LEU A 29 -6.85 -11.33 -2.66
C LEU A 29 -6.20 -12.57 -3.32
N CYS A 30 -5.55 -12.42 -4.47
CA CYS A 30 -4.79 -13.51 -5.06
C CYS A 30 -3.67 -13.94 -4.10
N PRO A 31 -3.54 -15.25 -3.80
CA PRO A 31 -2.52 -15.72 -2.89
C PRO A 31 -1.19 -15.87 -3.61
N VAL A 32 -0.11 -15.60 -2.88
CA VAL A 32 1.24 -16.06 -3.21
C VAL A 32 1.72 -16.79 -1.97
N GLY A 33 2.25 -18.01 -2.11
CA GLY A 33 2.62 -18.83 -0.95
C GLY A 33 1.52 -18.89 0.12
N GLU A 34 0.28 -19.17 -0.30
CA GLU A 34 -0.93 -19.28 0.54
C GLU A 34 -1.43 -17.99 1.22
N VAL A 35 -0.66 -16.90 1.20
CA VAL A 35 -1.04 -15.63 1.83
C VAL A 35 -1.58 -14.67 0.77
N PRO A 36 -2.77 -14.06 0.96
CA PRO A 36 -3.28 -13.01 0.08
C PRO A 36 -2.31 -11.84 -0.04
N LEU A 37 -2.21 -11.29 -1.25
CA LEU A 37 -1.32 -10.17 -1.55
C LEU A 37 -1.53 -8.97 -0.62
N VAL A 38 -2.78 -8.58 -0.34
CA VAL A 38 -3.11 -7.50 0.61
C VAL A 38 -2.63 -7.81 2.03
N ASP A 39 -2.74 -9.05 2.49
CA ASP A 39 -2.32 -9.43 3.84
C ASP A 39 -0.81 -9.30 4.02
N ARG A 40 -0.02 -9.56 2.97
CA ARG A 40 1.43 -9.34 2.98
C ARG A 40 1.79 -7.87 3.15
N SER A 41 1.05 -6.97 2.50
CA SER A 41 1.22 -5.53 2.71
C SER A 41 0.86 -5.11 4.13
N LEU A 42 -0.19 -5.69 4.71
CA LEU A 42 -0.58 -5.44 6.11
C LEU A 42 0.47 -5.97 7.10
N GLU A 43 1.07 -7.12 6.82
CA GLU A 43 2.16 -7.68 7.62
C GLU A 43 3.41 -6.79 7.60
N LEU A 44 3.83 -6.34 6.41
CA LEU A 44 4.92 -5.37 6.27
C LEU A 44 4.65 -4.08 7.05
N LEU A 45 3.44 -3.52 6.94
CA LEU A 45 3.03 -2.34 7.72
C LEU A 45 2.99 -2.61 9.22
N SER A 46 2.54 -3.79 9.63
CA SER A 46 2.51 -4.18 11.04
C SER A 46 3.92 -4.22 11.65
N GLY A 47 4.94 -4.58 10.85
CA GLY A 47 6.34 -4.53 11.28
C GLY A 47 6.82 -3.14 11.70
N VAL A 48 6.24 -2.06 11.16
CA VAL A 48 6.61 -0.67 11.49
C VAL A 48 5.56 0.09 12.33
N LEU A 49 4.31 -0.36 12.32
CA LEU A 49 3.19 0.23 13.08
C LEU A 49 2.87 -0.54 14.38
N GLY A 50 3.46 -1.73 14.56
CA GLY A 50 3.17 -2.67 15.64
C GLY A 50 1.97 -3.57 15.36
N ARG A 51 0.94 -3.08 14.65
CA ARG A 51 -0.19 -3.86 14.14
C ARG A 51 -0.90 -3.13 13.00
N ALA A 52 -1.68 -3.85 12.21
CA ALA A 52 -2.70 -3.25 11.36
C ALA A 52 -3.99 -3.03 12.19
N SER A 53 -4.49 -1.80 12.20
CA SER A 53 -5.78 -1.46 12.80
C SER A 53 -6.46 -0.34 12.00
N PRO A 54 -7.77 -0.11 12.18
CA PRO A 54 -8.48 0.98 11.49
C PRO A 54 -7.91 2.38 11.73
N ASP A 55 -7.29 2.63 12.88
CA ASP A 55 -6.67 3.93 13.16
C ASP A 55 -5.29 4.08 12.50
N GLN A 56 -4.59 2.97 12.22
CA GLN A 56 -3.21 2.98 11.75
C GLN A 56 -3.06 2.68 10.25
N VAL A 57 -3.96 1.89 9.66
CA VAL A 57 -3.86 1.46 8.27
C VAL A 57 -5.17 1.70 7.53
N ALA A 58 -5.07 2.29 6.34
CA ALA A 58 -6.17 2.45 5.39
C ALA A 58 -5.93 1.62 4.12
N VAL A 59 -7.02 1.13 3.52
CA VAL A 59 -7.00 0.38 2.25
C VAL A 59 -8.03 0.97 1.30
N ASN A 60 -7.61 1.39 0.10
CA ASN A 60 -8.57 1.85 -0.91
C ASN A 60 -9.15 0.68 -1.72
N LEU A 61 -10.44 0.77 -2.05
CA LEU A 61 -11.19 -0.32 -2.68
C LEU A 61 -11.97 0.19 -3.89
N HIS A 62 -11.98 -0.58 -4.98
CA HIS A 62 -12.85 -0.30 -6.14
C HIS A 62 -13.24 -1.60 -6.84
N HIS A 63 -12.30 -2.20 -7.58
CA HIS A 63 -12.53 -3.49 -8.22
C HIS A 63 -12.56 -4.61 -7.18
N GLY A 64 -13.60 -5.45 -7.21
CA GLY A 64 -13.70 -6.56 -6.26
C GLY A 64 -13.97 -6.10 -4.82
N ARG A 65 -14.68 -4.96 -4.67
CA ARG A 65 -14.97 -4.30 -3.39
C ARG A 65 -15.56 -5.25 -2.33
N ALA A 66 -16.69 -5.90 -2.61
CA ALA A 66 -17.38 -6.70 -1.60
C ALA A 66 -16.49 -7.81 -0.97
N PRO A 67 -15.80 -8.67 -1.75
CA PRO A 67 -14.87 -9.64 -1.17
C PRO A 67 -13.74 -9.02 -0.33
N LEU A 68 -13.25 -7.83 -0.72
CA LEU A 68 -12.22 -7.12 0.03
C LEU A 68 -12.76 -6.49 1.32
N GLU A 69 -13.96 -5.91 1.29
CA GLU A 69 -14.63 -5.38 2.48
C GLU A 69 -14.83 -6.50 3.52
N ASP A 70 -15.30 -7.66 3.08
CA ASP A 70 -15.49 -8.84 3.94
C ASP A 70 -14.16 -9.32 4.54
N HIS A 71 -13.11 -9.44 3.71
CA HIS A 71 -11.79 -9.93 4.15
C HIS A 71 -11.06 -8.97 5.12
N LEU A 72 -11.34 -7.67 5.00
CA LEU A 72 -10.63 -6.61 5.72
C LEU A 72 -11.45 -5.97 6.84
N ALA A 73 -12.72 -6.39 7.02
CA ALA A 73 -13.63 -5.85 8.01
C ALA A 73 -13.00 -5.79 9.42
N GLY A 74 -13.01 -4.61 10.03
CA GLY A 74 -12.47 -4.37 11.38
C GLY A 74 -10.94 -4.41 11.50
N ARG A 75 -10.20 -4.78 10.45
CA ARG A 75 -8.73 -4.88 10.46
C ARG A 75 -8.06 -3.56 10.06
N VAL A 76 -8.75 -2.73 9.26
CA VAL A 76 -8.22 -1.51 8.63
C VAL A 76 -9.34 -0.50 8.38
N HIS A 77 -8.98 0.74 8.07
CA HIS A 77 -9.90 1.75 7.56
C HIS A 77 -10.15 1.50 6.08
N LEU A 78 -11.40 1.20 5.71
CA LEU A 78 -11.77 0.97 4.33
C LEU A 78 -12.11 2.31 3.66
N SER A 79 -11.46 2.61 2.54
CA SER A 79 -11.71 3.81 1.74
C SER A 79 -12.23 3.42 0.35
N PRO A 80 -13.52 3.10 0.22
CA PRO A 80 -14.10 2.71 -1.06
C PRO A 80 -14.19 3.89 -2.03
N GLU A 81 -13.96 3.59 -3.31
CA GLU A 81 -14.01 4.51 -4.43
C GLU A 81 -15.16 4.14 -5.36
N GLU A 82 -16.08 5.08 -5.61
CA GLU A 82 -17.17 4.87 -6.58
C GLU A 82 -16.65 4.96 -8.02
N THR A 83 -15.67 5.82 -8.25
CA THR A 83 -14.88 5.90 -9.48
C THR A 83 -13.41 5.74 -9.12
N LEU A 84 -12.67 4.99 -9.93
CA LEU A 84 -11.24 4.79 -9.69
C LEU A 84 -10.50 6.13 -9.72
N LEU A 85 -9.91 6.53 -8.60
CA LEU A 85 -9.25 7.83 -8.44
C LEU A 85 -7.79 7.83 -8.88
N GLY A 86 -7.23 6.65 -9.17
CA GLY A 86 -5.79 6.46 -9.36
C GLY A 86 -5.01 6.55 -8.05
N THR A 87 -3.69 6.38 -8.14
CA THR A 87 -2.81 6.28 -6.97
C THR A 87 -2.78 7.57 -6.14
N ALA A 88 -2.42 8.72 -6.72
CA ALA A 88 -2.47 10.00 -6.00
C ALA A 88 -3.88 10.38 -5.55
N GLY A 89 -4.91 10.08 -6.35
CA GLY A 89 -6.29 10.38 -5.98
C GLY A 89 -6.73 9.64 -4.72
N ALA A 90 -6.33 8.36 -4.58
CA ALA A 90 -6.56 7.57 -3.39
C ALA A 90 -5.86 8.16 -2.16
N VAL A 91 -4.58 8.51 -2.29
CA VAL A 91 -3.80 9.14 -1.21
C VAL A 91 -4.39 10.50 -0.82
N GLY A 92 -4.77 11.32 -1.80
CA GLY A 92 -5.40 12.63 -1.58
C GLY A 92 -6.78 12.52 -0.90
N ARG A 93 -7.56 11.49 -1.22
CA ARG A 93 -8.82 11.20 -0.51
C ARG A 93 -8.58 10.91 0.97
N LEU A 94 -7.52 10.18 1.29
CA LEU A 94 -7.13 9.80 2.65
C LEU A 94 -6.46 10.94 3.45
N ARG A 95 -6.25 12.13 2.88
CA ARG A 95 -5.58 13.26 3.58
C ARG A 95 -6.13 13.57 4.98
N ILE A 96 -7.46 13.52 5.14
CA ILE A 96 -8.13 13.81 6.42
C ILE A 96 -7.91 12.66 7.41
N TRP A 97 -7.94 11.42 6.93
CA TRP A 97 -7.67 10.25 7.76
C TRP A 97 -6.19 10.22 8.20
N VAL A 98 -5.26 10.54 7.30
CA VAL A 98 -3.83 10.69 7.64
C VAL A 98 -3.63 11.78 8.70
N SER A 99 -4.35 12.91 8.60
CA SER A 99 -4.42 13.94 9.65
C SER A 99 -3.04 14.47 10.09
N GLY A 100 -2.16 14.77 9.13
CA GLY A 100 -0.82 15.31 9.42
C GLY A 100 0.22 14.29 9.89
N ARG A 101 -0.14 13.00 9.99
CA ARG A 101 0.81 11.90 10.18
C ARG A 101 1.69 11.72 8.95
N ASP A 102 2.90 11.22 9.15
CA ASP A 102 3.70 10.67 8.06
C ASP A 102 3.00 9.44 7.49
N ALA A 103 3.19 9.14 6.20
CA ALA A 103 2.51 8.01 5.56
C ALA A 103 3.48 7.09 4.82
N VAL A 104 3.31 5.79 5.02
CA VAL A 104 3.88 4.73 4.17
C VAL A 104 2.80 4.28 3.20
N VAL A 105 3.09 4.31 1.90
CA VAL A 105 2.17 3.88 0.84
C VAL A 105 2.72 2.63 0.17
N LEU A 106 1.96 1.55 0.18
CA LEU A 106 2.30 0.29 -0.48
C LEU A 106 1.25 -0.07 -1.53
N ASN A 107 1.67 -0.68 -2.64
CA ASN A 107 0.74 -1.35 -3.54
C ASN A 107 0.42 -2.75 -2.99
N ALA A 108 -0.86 -3.12 -2.96
CA ALA A 108 -1.29 -4.43 -2.47
C ALA A 108 -0.68 -5.58 -3.27
N ASP A 109 -0.35 -5.35 -4.54
CA ASP A 109 0.15 -6.37 -5.47
C ASP A 109 1.68 -6.47 -5.54
N HIS A 110 2.39 -5.76 -4.68
CA HIS A 110 3.84 -5.80 -4.60
C HIS A 110 4.30 -6.73 -3.48
N VAL A 111 5.12 -7.72 -3.85
CA VAL A 111 5.82 -8.58 -2.89
C VAL A 111 7.29 -8.17 -2.93
N SER A 112 7.81 -7.70 -1.80
CA SER A 112 9.20 -7.27 -1.69
C SER A 112 9.87 -7.89 -0.47
N GLY A 113 11.19 -8.06 -0.55
CA GLY A 113 12.07 -8.36 0.59
C GLY A 113 12.69 -7.09 1.18
N VAL A 114 12.06 -5.93 0.99
CA VAL A 114 12.58 -4.65 1.47
C VAL A 114 12.46 -4.60 2.99
N ASP A 115 13.52 -4.18 3.66
CA ASP A 115 13.47 -3.82 5.07
C ASP A 115 12.76 -2.47 5.23
N LEU A 116 11.43 -2.54 5.39
CA LEU A 116 10.59 -1.36 5.55
C LEU A 116 10.90 -0.61 6.84
N ALA A 117 11.32 -1.30 7.91
CA ALA A 117 11.68 -0.68 9.17
C ALA A 117 12.93 0.19 9.00
N ALA A 118 14.00 -0.36 8.41
CA ALA A 118 15.19 0.42 8.09
C ALA A 118 14.89 1.61 7.17
N ALA A 119 14.00 1.44 6.20
CA ALA A 119 13.59 2.51 5.30
C ALA A 119 12.83 3.64 6.02
N VAL A 120 12.00 3.33 7.02
CA VAL A 120 11.27 4.30 7.84
C VAL A 120 12.18 4.96 8.88
N ASP A 121 13.03 4.18 9.56
CA ASP A 121 13.88 4.65 10.66
C ASP A 121 14.94 5.64 10.19
N THR A 122 15.48 5.42 8.98
CA THR A 122 16.48 6.31 8.39
C THR A 122 15.88 7.48 7.61
N TRP A 123 14.55 7.63 7.60
CA TRP A 123 13.85 8.66 6.81
C TRP A 123 13.91 10.03 7.50
N ASP A 124 14.44 11.03 6.78
CA ASP A 124 14.55 12.41 7.25
C ASP A 124 13.20 13.13 7.43
N ARG A 125 12.10 12.55 6.91
CA ARG A 125 10.73 13.10 6.95
C ARG A 125 10.62 14.52 6.36
N GLN A 126 11.60 14.95 5.58
CA GLN A 126 11.58 16.26 4.89
C GLN A 126 11.14 16.13 3.43
N ARG A 127 11.34 14.95 2.84
CA ARG A 127 11.04 14.68 1.42
C ARG A 127 10.41 13.30 1.26
N VAL A 128 9.69 13.10 0.17
CA VAL A 128 9.23 11.75 -0.22
C VAL A 128 10.45 10.85 -0.42
N ARG A 129 10.42 9.68 0.22
CA ARG A 129 11.39 8.61 0.01
C ARG A 129 10.80 7.52 -0.88
N LEU A 130 11.50 7.18 -1.95
CA LEU A 130 11.20 6.04 -2.79
C LEU A 130 12.17 4.91 -2.46
N VAL A 131 11.65 3.72 -2.17
CA VAL A 131 12.47 2.52 -1.98
C VAL A 131 12.36 1.67 -3.23
N VAL A 132 13.51 1.33 -3.81
CA VAL A 132 13.60 0.53 -5.04
C VAL A 132 14.21 -0.81 -4.68
N ALA A 133 13.61 -1.90 -5.16
CA ALA A 133 14.21 -3.22 -5.06
C ALA A 133 15.31 -3.35 -6.11
N GLY A 134 16.53 -3.66 -5.69
CA GLY A 134 17.71 -3.75 -6.56
C GLY A 134 18.98 -3.34 -5.84
N SER A 135 20.09 -3.29 -6.56
CA SER A 135 21.34 -2.75 -6.06
C SER A 135 21.34 -1.23 -6.18
N ALA A 136 22.01 -0.52 -5.27
CA ALA A 136 22.27 0.91 -5.44
C ALA A 136 23.01 1.21 -6.75
N SER A 137 23.75 0.25 -7.31
CA SER A 137 24.40 0.36 -8.62
C SER A 137 23.42 0.42 -9.79
N ASP A 138 22.16 0.00 -9.61
CA ASP A 138 21.12 0.04 -10.64
C ASP A 138 20.48 1.44 -10.74
N LEU A 139 20.71 2.28 -9.73
CA LEU A 139 20.30 3.68 -9.68
C LEU A 139 21.53 4.56 -9.90
N ASP A 140 21.88 4.75 -11.17
CA ASP A 140 22.92 5.70 -11.59
C ASP A 140 22.56 7.12 -11.09
N PRO A 141 23.47 7.86 -10.42
CA PRO A 141 23.26 9.27 -10.08
C PRO A 141 22.88 10.18 -11.27
N ALA A 142 23.15 9.76 -12.51
CA ALA A 142 22.72 10.44 -13.72
C ALA A 142 21.25 10.18 -14.11
N LEU A 143 20.57 9.22 -13.48
CA LEU A 143 19.19 8.87 -13.77
C LEU A 143 18.25 10.00 -13.36
N ARG A 144 17.67 10.68 -14.35
CA ARG A 144 16.66 11.72 -14.14
C ARG A 144 15.27 11.11 -14.17
N LEU A 145 14.68 10.90 -12.99
CA LEU A 145 13.32 10.41 -12.86
C LEU A 145 12.35 11.59 -12.69
N CYS A 146 11.31 11.62 -13.52
CA CYS A 146 10.10 12.40 -13.27
C CYS A 146 9.01 11.40 -12.88
N ALA A 147 8.53 11.48 -11.65
CA ALA A 147 7.44 10.65 -11.17
C ALA A 147 6.31 11.56 -10.70
N ALA A 148 5.09 11.23 -11.12
CA ALA A 148 3.86 11.74 -10.55
C ALA A 148 3.17 10.58 -9.85
N LEU A 149 2.70 10.82 -8.62
CA LEU A 149 1.86 9.87 -7.88
C LEU A 149 0.47 9.78 -8.51
#